data_AF-A0ABD5LXV1-F1
#
_entry.id   AF-A0ABD5LXV1-F1
#
_cell.length_a   1.000
_cell.length_b   1.000
_cell.length_c   1.000
_cell.angle_alpha   90.00
_cell.angle_beta   90.00
_cell.angle_gamma   90.00
#
_symmetry.space_group_name_H-M   'P 1'
#
loop_
_entity.id
_entity.type
_entity.pdbx_description
1 polymer ?
#
loop_
_entity_poly.entity_id
_entity_poly.type
_entity_poly.pdbx_seq_one_letter_code
_entity_poly.pdbx_strand_id
1 'polypeptide(L)'
;MDEREAKFLIYFPSAEPEPDRDWLLDVRLYSEQFFADHSSMLLNELGIPKMALRTYIRKRQSFFANKQRIAGLKKWVTENEDELSLDRKMMAVVVKADSASLSDILLGLLREYAAYIEDESLGQPLWSQLSKFDLETSLWAYLSEGLVIQSKSQPSQTSC
;
A
#
# COMPACT_ATOMS: atom_id res chain seq x y z
N MET A 1 19.40 6.20 41.79
CA MET A 1 18.64 5.59 40.68
C MET A 1 19.20 6.22 39.42
N ASP A 2 20.20 5.58 38.79
CA ASP A 2 20.86 6.11 37.60
C ASP A 2 20.63 5.09 36.47
N GLU A 3 19.54 5.25 35.73
CA GLU A 3 19.13 4.36 34.63
C GLU A 3 19.74 4.84 33.31
N ARG A 4 21.06 4.60 33.14
CA ARG A 4 21.82 5.07 31.97
C ARG A 4 21.46 4.38 30.65
N GLU A 5 20.81 3.22 30.72
CA GLU A 5 20.43 2.41 29.56
C GLU A 5 18.95 2.50 29.19
N ALA A 6 18.15 3.28 29.95
CA ALA A 6 16.73 3.42 29.68
C ALA A 6 16.47 4.27 28.42
N LYS A 7 15.52 3.83 27.59
CA LYS A 7 15.03 4.58 26.43
C LYS A 7 13.90 5.51 26.88
N PHE A 8 14.00 6.79 26.55
CA PHE A 8 12.99 7.79 26.87
C PHE A 8 12.27 8.26 25.60
N LEU A 9 10.97 8.48 25.68
CA LEU A 9 10.17 9.09 24.62
C LEU A 9 9.88 10.55 24.98
N ILE A 10 10.38 11.49 24.17
CA ILE A 10 10.14 12.91 24.37
C ILE A 10 9.02 13.36 23.45
N TYR A 11 7.93 13.88 24.02
CA TYR A 11 6.77 14.34 23.27
C TYR A 11 6.79 15.87 23.08
N PHE A 12 6.58 16.32 21.84
CA PHE A 12 6.48 17.74 21.50
C PHE A 12 5.08 18.03 20.94
N PRO A 13 4.30 18.95 21.57
CA PRO A 13 2.97 19.30 21.10
C PRO A 13 2.96 20.30 19.93
N SER A 14 4.10 20.90 19.60
CA SER A 14 4.27 21.88 18.53
C SER A 14 4.97 21.28 17.31
N ALA A 15 4.83 21.94 16.16
CA ALA A 15 5.61 21.60 14.98
C ALA A 15 7.12 21.72 15.24
N GLU A 16 7.90 21.01 14.43
CA GLU A 16 9.36 21.06 14.44
C GLU A 16 9.84 22.51 14.27
N PRO A 17 10.57 23.07 15.25
CA PRO A 17 11.14 24.41 15.13
C PRO A 17 12.28 24.41 14.10
N GLU A 18 12.54 25.58 13.52
CA GLU A 18 13.67 25.78 12.62
C GLU A 18 14.99 25.37 13.29
N PRO A 19 15.97 24.81 12.55
CA PRO A 19 17.23 24.32 13.11
C PRO A 19 17.95 25.33 14.02
N ASP A 20 17.97 26.61 13.64
CA ASP A 20 18.63 27.68 14.39
C ASP A 20 17.95 28.01 15.73
N ARG A 21 16.70 27.57 15.91
CA ARG A 21 15.89 27.80 17.11
C ARG A 21 15.64 26.51 17.90
N ASP A 22 16.18 25.38 17.45
CA ASP A 22 16.00 24.09 18.09
C ASP A 22 17.21 23.73 18.95
N TRP A 23 17.12 24.02 20.25
CA TRP A 23 18.16 23.66 21.20
C TRP A 23 18.34 22.15 21.39
N LEU A 24 17.40 21.33 20.91
CA LEU A 24 17.45 19.86 20.99
C LEU A 24 17.76 19.22 19.65
N LEU A 25 18.23 19.99 18.66
CA LEU A 25 18.55 19.48 17.33
C LEU A 25 19.55 18.32 17.37
N ASP A 26 20.63 18.45 18.15
CA ASP A 26 21.66 17.42 18.28
C ASP A 26 21.09 16.11 18.85
N VAL A 27 20.22 16.21 19.85
CA VAL A 27 19.52 15.06 20.43
C VAL A 27 18.57 14.45 19.42
N ARG A 28 17.87 15.28 18.63
CA ARG A 28 16.93 14.80 17.59
C ARG A 28 17.66 14.04 16.49
N LEU A 29 18.78 14.57 16.00
CA LEU A 29 19.60 13.94 14.95
C LEU A 29 20.19 12.60 15.40
N TYR A 30 20.49 12.45 16.68
CA TYR A 30 20.92 11.17 17.27
C TYR A 30 19.75 10.20 17.52
N SER A 31 18.54 10.72 17.73
CA SER A 31 17.35 9.93 18.05
C SER A 31 16.61 9.41 16.82
N GLU A 32 15.79 8.37 17.02
CA GLU A 32 14.82 7.94 16.02
C GLU A 32 13.50 8.70 16.19
N GLN A 33 12.89 9.10 15.08
CA GLN A 33 11.54 9.66 15.09
C GLN A 33 10.51 8.57 15.33
N PHE A 34 9.72 8.71 16.39
CA PHE A 34 8.65 7.77 16.73
C PHE A 34 7.28 8.42 16.52
N PHE A 35 6.42 7.74 15.76
CA PHE A 35 5.06 8.18 15.51
C PHE A 35 4.07 7.19 16.15
N ALA A 36 3.30 7.67 17.13
CA ALA A 36 2.34 6.86 17.88
C ALA A 36 0.94 6.78 17.23
N ASP A 37 0.83 7.01 15.92
CA ASP A 37 -0.45 6.89 15.21
C ASP A 37 -0.64 5.52 14.56
N HIS A 38 -1.91 5.16 14.36
CA HIS A 38 -2.30 3.87 13.80
C HIS A 38 -1.67 3.57 12.43
N SER A 39 -1.49 4.57 11.56
CA SER A 39 -0.87 4.37 10.24
C SER A 39 0.62 4.04 10.36
N SER A 40 1.33 4.67 11.29
CA SER A 40 2.73 4.35 11.61
C SER A 40 2.89 2.97 12.24
N MET A 41 1.97 2.57 13.13
CA MET A 41 1.94 1.21 13.68
C MET A 41 1.71 0.16 12.59
N LEU A 42 0.81 0.41 11.63
CA LEU A 42 0.57 -0.46 10.50
C LEU A 42 1.80 -0.58 9.58
N LEU A 43 2.51 0.51 9.30
CA LEU A 43 3.75 0.47 8.52
C LEU A 43 4.79 -0.42 9.18
N ASN A 44 4.97 -0.28 10.49
CA ASN A 44 5.89 -1.11 11.27
C ASN A 44 5.45 -2.58 11.26
N GLU A 45 4.15 -2.86 11.37
CA GLU A 45 3.63 -4.23 11.30
C GLU A 45 3.86 -4.89 9.93
N LEU A 46 3.77 -4.10 8.86
CA LEU A 46 4.04 -4.50 7.48
C LEU A 46 5.55 -4.59 7.16
N GLY A 47 6.42 -4.05 8.02
CA GLY A 47 7.86 -4.03 7.81
C GLY A 47 8.32 -2.99 6.79
N ILE A 48 7.55 -1.90 6.60
CA ILE A 48 7.89 -0.83 5.66
C ILE A 48 8.51 0.35 6.43
N PRO A 49 9.81 0.62 6.31
CA PRO A 49 10.47 1.72 7.03
C PRO A 49 10.13 3.12 6.46
N LYS A 50 9.51 3.19 5.28
CA LYS A 50 9.24 4.44 4.55
C LYS A 50 8.03 5.19 5.13
N MET A 51 8.29 6.09 6.09
CA MET A 51 7.25 6.92 6.74
C MET A 51 6.51 7.86 5.78
N ALA A 52 7.04 8.14 4.57
CA ALA A 52 6.32 8.90 3.54
C ALA A 52 4.99 8.23 3.13
N LEU A 53 4.90 6.90 3.22
CA LEU A 53 3.67 6.14 2.91
C LEU A 53 2.60 6.24 4.01
N ARG A 54 2.88 6.90 5.14
CA ARG A 54 1.93 7.05 6.24
C ARG A 54 0.65 7.74 5.81
N THR A 55 0.78 8.85 5.08
CA THR A 55 -0.37 9.59 4.53
C THR A 55 -1.16 8.72 3.55
N TYR A 56 -0.45 7.88 2.81
CA TYR A 56 -1.02 6.96 1.84
C TYR A 56 -1.88 5.88 2.50
N ILE A 57 -1.36 5.21 3.52
CA ILE A 57 -2.09 4.22 4.32
C ILE A 57 -3.28 4.84 5.04
N ARG A 58 -3.12 6.07 5.54
CA ARG A 58 -4.21 6.81 6.19
C ARG A 58 -5.39 7.06 5.25
N LYS A 59 -5.13 7.42 3.99
CA LYS A 59 -6.20 7.58 2.98
C LYS A 59 -6.96 6.28 2.74
N ARG A 60 -6.28 5.13 2.80
CA ARG A 60 -6.85 3.80 2.52
C ARG A 60 -7.19 2.98 3.77
N GLN A 61 -7.50 3.65 4.89
CA GLN A 61 -7.75 2.99 6.18
C GLN A 61 -8.87 1.93 6.13
N SER A 62 -9.86 2.10 5.23
CA SER A 62 -10.95 1.13 5.04
C SER A 62 -10.44 -0.26 4.63
N PHE A 63 -9.36 -0.33 3.84
CA PHE A 63 -8.72 -1.60 3.48
C PHE A 63 -8.07 -2.25 4.70
N PHE A 64 -7.31 -1.48 5.47
CA PHE A 64 -6.56 -1.96 6.64
C PHE A 64 -7.44 -2.24 7.88
N ALA A 65 -8.75 -1.96 7.84
CA ALA A 65 -9.66 -2.29 8.93
C ALA A 65 -9.82 -3.82 9.19
N ASN A 66 -9.39 -4.67 8.25
CA ASN A 66 -9.53 -6.13 8.34
C ASN A 66 -8.17 -6.81 8.51
N LYS A 67 -8.01 -7.57 9.60
CA LYS A 67 -6.76 -8.26 9.95
C LYS A 67 -6.37 -9.34 8.94
N GLN A 68 -7.33 -10.04 8.34
CA GLN A 68 -7.05 -11.06 7.32
C GLN A 68 -6.46 -10.43 6.06
N ARG A 69 -6.92 -9.23 5.66
CA ARG A 69 -6.35 -8.48 4.53
C ARG A 69 -4.93 -8.00 4.83
N ILE A 70 -4.68 -7.51 6.06
CA ILE A 70 -3.32 -7.14 6.49
C ILE A 70 -2.39 -8.36 6.43
N ALA A 71 -2.81 -9.50 6.98
CA ALA A 71 -2.02 -10.73 6.96
C ALA A 71 -1.76 -11.25 5.54
N GLY A 72 -2.75 -11.14 4.64
CA GLY A 72 -2.60 -11.44 3.23
C GLY A 72 -1.56 -10.53 2.58
N LEU A 73 -1.69 -9.22 2.78
CA LEU A 73 -0.79 -8.20 2.22
C LEU A 73 0.65 -8.36 2.72
N LYS A 74 0.84 -8.68 4.00
CA LYS A 74 2.16 -8.87 4.62
C LYS A 74 3.01 -9.94 3.94
N LYS A 75 2.39 -10.93 3.28
CA LYS A 75 3.12 -11.95 2.52
C LYS A 75 3.78 -11.42 1.25
N TRP A 76 3.28 -10.31 0.71
CA TRP A 76 3.72 -9.73 -0.56
C TRP A 76 4.59 -8.49 -0.37
N VAL A 77 4.46 -7.80 0.77
CA VAL A 77 5.17 -6.56 1.06
C VAL A 77 6.67 -6.83 1.30
N THR A 78 7.47 -5.91 0.79
CA THR A 78 8.93 -5.85 0.92
C THR A 78 9.32 -4.53 1.60
N GLU A 79 10.57 -4.37 2.00
CA GLU A 79 11.04 -3.15 2.68
C GLU A 79 10.99 -1.91 1.76
N ASN A 80 11.17 -2.10 0.45
CA ASN A 80 11.14 -1.03 -0.55
C ASN A 80 9.82 -1.01 -1.32
N GLU A 81 8.75 -0.55 -0.67
CA GLU A 81 7.47 -0.28 -1.35
C GLU A 81 7.35 1.16 -1.85
N ASP A 82 6.62 1.29 -2.95
CA ASP A 82 6.09 2.53 -3.49
C ASP A 82 4.56 2.52 -3.41
N GLU A 83 3.95 3.71 -3.57
CA GLU A 83 2.48 3.85 -3.52
C GLU A 83 1.78 2.93 -4.52
N LEU A 84 2.29 2.89 -5.76
CA LEU A 84 1.76 2.03 -6.82
C LEU A 84 2.04 0.54 -6.61
N SER A 85 3.16 0.16 -5.98
CA SER A 85 3.44 -1.26 -5.71
C SER A 85 2.53 -1.78 -4.59
N LEU A 86 2.30 -0.95 -3.57
CA LEU A 86 1.39 -1.26 -2.47
C LEU A 86 -0.04 -1.44 -2.99
N ASP A 87 -0.51 -0.56 -3.87
CA ASP A 87 -1.82 -0.69 -4.51
C ASP A 87 -1.99 -1.99 -5.28
N ARG A 88 -0.99 -2.36 -6.08
CA ARG A 88 -1.01 -3.62 -6.83
C ARG A 88 -1.16 -4.83 -5.90
N LYS A 89 -0.43 -4.83 -4.79
CA LYS A 89 -0.50 -5.89 -3.79
C LYS A 89 -1.83 -5.87 -3.03
N MET A 90 -2.38 -4.69 -2.72
CA MET A 90 -3.72 -4.57 -2.14
C MET A 90 -4.79 -5.12 -3.08
N MET A 91 -4.74 -4.79 -4.37
CA MET A 91 -5.65 -5.32 -5.39
C MET A 91 -5.54 -6.85 -5.48
N ALA A 92 -4.33 -7.40 -5.52
CA ALA A 92 -4.12 -8.85 -5.52
C ALA A 92 -4.75 -9.54 -4.31
N VAL A 93 -4.67 -8.94 -3.11
CA VAL A 93 -5.29 -9.46 -1.89
C VAL A 93 -6.82 -9.39 -1.94
N VAL A 94 -7.39 -8.30 -2.48
CA VAL A 94 -8.85 -8.17 -2.66
C VAL A 94 -9.36 -9.27 -3.59
N VAL A 95 -8.68 -9.44 -4.72
CA VAL A 95 -9.04 -10.41 -5.77
C VAL A 95 -8.70 -11.85 -5.40
N LYS A 96 -7.90 -12.05 -4.34
CA LYS A 96 -7.29 -13.36 -4.00
C LYS A 96 -6.53 -13.94 -5.20
N ALA A 97 -5.82 -13.08 -5.93
CA ALA A 97 -5.02 -13.48 -7.08
C ALA A 97 -3.77 -14.26 -6.63
N ASP A 98 -3.33 -15.19 -7.48
CA ASP A 98 -2.14 -16.00 -7.24
C ASP A 98 -0.84 -15.19 -7.34
N SER A 99 -0.87 -14.04 -8.01
CA SER A 99 0.25 -13.10 -8.07
C SER A 99 -0.22 -11.64 -8.16
N ALA A 100 0.69 -10.70 -7.90
CA ALA A 100 0.44 -9.26 -8.07
C ALA A 100 0.60 -8.78 -9.53
N SER A 101 0.57 -9.70 -10.50
CA SER A 101 0.60 -9.36 -11.93
C SER A 101 -0.74 -8.76 -12.39
N LEU A 102 -0.70 -7.88 -13.40
CA LEU A 102 -1.92 -7.31 -13.97
C LEU A 102 -2.87 -8.40 -14.49
N SER A 103 -2.33 -9.41 -15.17
CA SER A 103 -3.10 -10.49 -15.77
C SER A 103 -3.87 -11.30 -14.73
N ASP A 104 -3.24 -11.63 -13.60
CA ASP A 104 -3.89 -12.43 -12.55
C ASP A 104 -4.95 -11.63 -11.80
N ILE A 105 -4.70 -10.34 -11.56
CA ILE A 105 -5.67 -9.42 -10.98
C ILE A 105 -6.90 -9.30 -11.90
N LEU A 106 -6.71 -9.12 -13.20
CA LEU A 106 -7.81 -9.04 -14.16
C LEU A 106 -8.56 -10.36 -14.30
N LEU A 107 -7.84 -11.48 -14.35
CA LEU A 107 -8.44 -12.81 -14.45
C LEU A 107 -9.31 -13.11 -13.24
N GLY A 108 -8.84 -12.79 -12.03
CA GLY A 108 -9.64 -12.96 -10.82
C GLY A 108 -10.88 -12.06 -10.80
N LEU A 109 -10.76 -10.80 -11.24
CA LEU A 109 -11.92 -9.91 -11.39
C LEU A 109 -12.94 -10.43 -12.39
N LEU A 110 -12.49 -10.92 -13.55
CA LEU A 110 -13.36 -11.47 -14.58
C LEU A 110 -14.02 -12.79 -14.15
N ARG A 111 -13.31 -13.65 -13.41
CA ARG A 111 -13.87 -14.89 -12.87
C ARG A 111 -14.99 -14.61 -11.87
N GLU A 112 -14.78 -13.69 -10.94
CA GLU A 112 -15.81 -13.28 -9.98
C GLU A 112 -16.99 -12.61 -10.68
N TYR A 113 -16.73 -11.79 -11.71
CA TYR A 113 -17.79 -11.17 -12.50
C TYR A 113 -18.61 -12.20 -13.29
N ALA A 114 -17.97 -13.21 -13.89
CA ALA A 114 -18.65 -14.29 -14.58
C ALA A 114 -19.52 -15.11 -13.62
N ALA A 115 -19.00 -15.45 -12.43
CA ALA A 115 -19.76 -16.15 -11.40
C ALA A 115 -20.97 -15.35 -10.90
N TYR A 116 -20.82 -14.02 -10.76
CA TYR A 116 -21.91 -13.13 -10.37
C TYR A 116 -23.04 -13.07 -11.41
N ILE A 117 -22.71 -13.14 -12.71
CA ILE A 117 -23.72 -13.20 -13.78
C ILE A 117 -24.51 -14.51 -13.73
N GLU A 118 -23.85 -15.62 -13.39
CA GLU A 118 -24.48 -16.93 -13.31
C GLU A 118 -25.35 -17.10 -12.06
N ASP A 119 -24.95 -16.49 -10.93
CA ASP A 119 -25.70 -16.53 -9.68
C ASP A 119 -25.67 -15.17 -8.96
N GLU A 120 -26.72 -14.39 -9.18
CA GLU A 120 -26.90 -13.04 -8.60
C GLU A 120 -27.06 -13.08 -7.07
N SER A 121 -27.22 -14.27 -6.46
CA SER A 121 -27.26 -14.46 -5.00
C SER A 121 -25.87 -14.42 -4.34
N LEU A 122 -24.77 -14.48 -5.11
CA LEU A 122 -23.40 -14.45 -4.60
C LEU A 122 -22.95 -13.01 -4.23
N GLY A 123 -23.67 -12.38 -3.30
CA GLY A 123 -23.21 -11.20 -2.56
C GLY A 123 -22.87 -9.96 -3.39
N GLN A 124 -21.99 -9.10 -2.86
CA GLN A 124 -21.57 -7.87 -3.54
C GLN A 124 -20.42 -8.14 -4.51
N PRO A 125 -20.48 -7.62 -5.75
CA PRO A 125 -19.43 -7.84 -6.73
C PRO A 125 -18.11 -7.27 -6.21
N LEU A 126 -17.03 -7.97 -6.51
CA LEU A 126 -15.67 -7.59 -6.11
C LEU A 126 -15.31 -6.15 -6.54
N TRP A 127 -15.86 -5.71 -7.67
CA TRP A 127 -15.77 -4.33 -8.15
C TRP A 127 -16.27 -3.29 -7.14
N SER A 128 -17.37 -3.58 -6.42
CA SER A 128 -17.88 -2.71 -5.34
C SER A 128 -16.92 -2.63 -4.16
N GLN A 129 -16.13 -3.68 -3.92
CA GLN A 129 -15.10 -3.65 -2.89
C GLN A 129 -13.91 -2.79 -3.32
N LEU A 130 -13.49 -2.88 -4.58
CA LEU A 130 -12.40 -2.04 -5.12
C LEU A 130 -12.72 -0.55 -5.02
N SER A 131 -13.95 -0.14 -5.35
CA SER A 131 -14.36 1.26 -5.22
C SER A 131 -14.40 1.73 -3.76
N LYS A 132 -14.87 0.88 -2.82
CA LYS A 132 -14.83 1.17 -1.37
C LYS A 132 -13.41 1.36 -0.81
N PHE A 133 -12.41 0.76 -1.44
CA PHE A 133 -11.01 0.87 -1.03
C PHE A 133 -10.24 1.95 -1.83
N ASP A 134 -10.93 2.72 -2.67
CA ASP A 134 -10.35 3.75 -3.54
C ASP A 134 -9.29 3.21 -4.51
N LEU A 135 -9.35 1.91 -4.84
CA LEU A 135 -8.36 1.22 -5.68
C LEU A 135 -8.67 1.33 -7.18
N GLU A 136 -9.84 1.84 -7.54
CA GLU A 136 -10.30 1.94 -8.92
C GLU A 136 -9.39 2.83 -9.77
N THR A 137 -9.04 4.03 -9.29
CA THR A 137 -8.14 4.95 -10.00
C THR A 137 -6.78 4.32 -10.25
N SER A 138 -6.26 3.59 -9.27
CA SER A 138 -4.96 2.90 -9.36
C SER A 138 -4.99 1.73 -10.33
N LEU A 139 -6.12 1.00 -10.40
CA LEU A 139 -6.33 -0.05 -11.38
C LEU A 139 -6.29 0.51 -12.80
N TRP A 140 -7.02 1.60 -13.05
CA TRP A 140 -7.05 2.25 -14.37
C TRP A 140 -5.69 2.81 -14.76
N ALA A 141 -4.96 3.42 -13.82
CA ALA A 141 -3.59 3.85 -14.05
C ALA A 141 -2.70 2.66 -14.45
N TYR A 142 -2.77 1.55 -13.71
CA TYR A 142 -1.98 0.36 -13.99
C TYR A 142 -2.35 -0.31 -15.33
N LEU A 143 -3.64 -0.32 -15.68
CA LEU A 143 -4.13 -0.77 -16.98
C LEU A 143 -3.59 0.11 -18.12
N SER A 144 -3.63 1.43 -17.96
CA SER A 144 -3.16 2.37 -18.98
C SER A 144 -1.67 2.18 -19.26
N GLU A 145 -0.86 2.00 -18.21
CA GLU A 145 0.57 1.71 -18.35
C GLU A 145 0.80 0.35 -19.03
N GLY A 146 0.12 -0.70 -18.58
CA GLY A 146 0.30 -2.06 -19.09
C GLY A 146 -0.12 -2.21 -20.56
N LEU A 147 -1.21 -1.57 -20.98
CA LEU A 147 -1.74 -1.67 -22.33
C LEU A 147 -0.93 -0.81 -23.34
N VAL A 148 -0.41 0.34 -22.90
CA VAL A 148 0.44 1.19 -23.75
C VAL A 148 1.76 0.49 -24.12
N ILE A 149 2.33 -0.31 -23.21
CA ILE A 149 3.58 -1.05 -23.46
C ILE A 149 3.40 -2.15 -24.53
N GLN A 150 2.25 -2.82 -24.57
CA GLN A 150 1.98 -3.88 -25.56
C GLN A 150 1.80 -3.35 -26.99
N SER A 151 1.44 -2.08 -27.15
CA SER A 151 1.33 -1.45 -28.48
C SER A 151 2.70 -1.19 -29.14
N LYS A 152 3.78 -1.13 -28.35
CA LYS A 152 5.13 -0.79 -28.83
C LYS A 152 6.02 -2.01 -29.13
N SER A 153 5.55 -3.24 -28.84
CA SER A 153 6.37 -4.46 -28.90
C SER A 153 6.24 -5.30 -30.19
N GLN A 154 5.58 -4.81 -31.25
CA GLN A 154 5.70 -5.42 -32.57
C GLN A 154 6.77 -4.70 -33.41
N PRO A 155 8.04 -5.17 -33.45
CA PRO A 155 8.88 -4.86 -34.59
C PRO A 155 8.28 -5.58 -35.80
N SER A 156 7.80 -4.79 -36.75
CA SER A 156 7.45 -5.22 -38.09
C SER A 156 8.60 -6.09 -38.65
N GLN A 157 8.36 -7.39 -38.78
CA GLN A 157 9.19 -8.24 -39.63
C GLN A 157 8.96 -7.77 -41.07
N THR A 158 9.80 -6.86 -41.54
CA THR A 158 9.95 -6.60 -42.97
C THR A 158 10.56 -7.84 -43.61
N SER A 159 9.76 -8.45 -44.48
CA SER A 159 10.19 -9.42 -45.49
C SER A 159 11.53 -9.04 -46.13
N CYS A 160 12.38 -10.05 -46.29
CA CYS A 160 13.22 -10.22 -47.47
C CYS A 160 13.11 -11.70 -47.88
#